data_AF-A0A136M3W3-F1
#
_entry.id   AF-A0A136M3W3-F1
#
_cell.length_a   1.000
_cell.length_b   1.000
_cell.length_c   1.000
_cell.angle_alpha   90.00
_cell.angle_beta   90.00
_cell.angle_gamma   90.00
#
_symmetry.space_group_name_H-M   'P 1'
#
loop_
_entity.id
_entity.type
_entity.pdbx_description
1 polymer ?
#
loop_
_entity_poly.entity_id
_entity_poly.type
_entity_poly.pdbx_seq_one_letter_code
_entity_poly.pdbx_strand_id
1 'polypeptide(L)'
;MSERRLKDKETLDELFSRLINLRHQVSVNAGQKNFRDYMFKSYGRFDYTPKDCFAFHEAIATEVVPILNDLNKERKQKLGVEKLKPWDKAVDADGLPPLKAFENGKDLTEKSIECFRRLDPFLGQCLSIMKEMGHLDLESRKGKAPGGYNYPLAEIGVPFIFMNATSTMRDMTTIMHEGGHAVHNFLTKDLALADFKSPPMEVAELASMSMELISMKHWDIFFTDEVSLKRAKREQLEDIIETLPWVATIDQFQHWIYENPTHTTNERKEKWNEVFARFADTITDWHGQEIARDYLWQKQLHLYEVPFYYIEYGMAQLGAIALWRNYKLNNQKGLQGYMNALKLGNLNTIPEIYAAAGIRFDFSRAYIKELMDFVRSELASI
;
A
#
# COMPACT_ATOMS: atom_id res chain seq x y z
N MET A 1 4.84 21.48 -0.73
CA MET A 1 3.51 20.87 -0.49
C MET A 1 2.98 21.11 0.92
N SER A 2 3.76 20.84 1.99
CA SER A 2 3.31 21.02 3.39
C SER A 2 2.78 22.43 3.68
N GLU A 3 3.52 23.47 3.31
CA GLU A 3 3.13 24.88 3.53
C GLU A 3 1.77 25.24 2.93
N ARG A 4 1.42 24.69 1.76
CA ARG A 4 0.10 24.94 1.15
C ARG A 4 -1.00 24.33 2.00
N ARG A 5 -0.84 23.06 2.40
CA ARG A 5 -1.83 22.37 3.24
C ARG A 5 -2.01 23.08 4.58
N LEU A 6 -0.93 23.59 5.17
CA LEU A 6 -0.98 24.31 6.45
C LEU A 6 -1.78 25.62 6.38
N LYS A 7 -1.92 26.23 5.20
CA LYS A 7 -2.83 27.38 5.00
C LYS A 7 -4.30 26.99 5.07
N ASP A 8 -4.61 25.74 4.71
CA ASP A 8 -5.97 25.20 4.64
C ASP A 8 -6.32 24.30 5.86
N LYS A 9 -5.43 24.20 6.85
CA LYS A 9 -5.55 23.22 7.96
C LYS A 9 -6.83 23.36 8.78
N GLU A 10 -7.29 24.59 9.01
CA GLU A 10 -8.52 24.89 9.75
C GLU A 10 -9.75 24.50 8.92
N THR A 11 -9.77 24.88 7.64
CA THR A 11 -10.81 24.46 6.69
C THR A 11 -10.90 22.94 6.58
N LEU A 12 -9.76 22.23 6.53
CA LEU A 12 -9.71 20.78 6.51
C LEU A 12 -10.25 20.16 7.81
N ASP A 13 -9.94 20.76 8.98
CA ASP A 13 -10.48 20.32 10.27
C ASP A 13 -12.00 20.48 10.36
N GLU A 14 -12.53 21.60 9.88
CA GLU A 14 -13.97 21.87 9.84
C GLU A 14 -14.70 20.88 8.93
N LEU A 15 -14.18 20.67 7.70
CA LEU A 15 -14.72 19.69 6.76
C LEU A 15 -14.69 18.28 7.35
N PHE A 16 -13.58 17.88 7.96
CA PHE A 16 -13.45 16.55 8.55
C PHE A 16 -14.40 16.37 9.75
N SER A 17 -14.58 17.40 10.58
CA SER A 17 -15.55 17.36 11.68
C SER A 17 -16.98 17.21 11.19
N ARG A 18 -17.33 17.89 10.08
CA ARG A 18 -18.64 17.70 9.43
C ARG A 18 -18.81 16.27 8.90
N LEU A 19 -17.77 15.70 8.30
CA LEU A 19 -17.77 14.30 7.84
C LEU A 19 -17.99 13.33 9.01
N ILE A 20 -17.28 13.51 10.13
CA ILE A 20 -17.43 12.66 11.32
C ILE A 20 -18.86 12.68 11.85
N ASN A 21 -19.46 13.88 11.98
CA ASN A 21 -20.84 14.02 12.45
C ASN A 21 -21.85 13.32 11.53
N LEU A 22 -21.72 13.52 10.21
CA LEU A 22 -22.60 12.88 9.22
C LEU A 22 -22.43 11.36 9.22
N ARG A 23 -21.18 10.87 9.29
CA ARG A 23 -20.85 9.44 9.36
C ARG A 23 -21.40 8.80 10.64
N HIS A 24 -21.27 9.48 11.78
CA HIS A 24 -21.86 9.02 13.02
C HIS A 24 -23.39 8.93 12.91
N GLN A 25 -24.05 9.94 12.33
CA GLN A 25 -25.50 9.89 12.10
C GLN A 25 -25.90 8.70 11.22
N VAL A 26 -25.17 8.42 10.13
CA VAL A 26 -25.39 7.22 9.30
C VAL A 26 -25.30 5.95 10.14
N SER A 27 -24.28 5.83 11.00
CA SER A 27 -24.10 4.65 11.84
C SER A 27 -25.23 4.44 12.84
N VAL A 28 -25.71 5.50 13.49
CA VAL A 28 -26.83 5.44 14.44
C VAL A 28 -28.13 5.08 13.72
N ASN A 29 -28.38 5.67 12.54
CA ASN A 29 -29.54 5.34 11.72
C ASN A 29 -29.54 3.87 11.27
N ALA A 30 -28.37 3.27 11.10
CA ALA A 30 -28.17 1.85 10.79
C ALA A 30 -28.13 0.94 12.04
N GLY A 31 -28.50 1.46 13.22
CA GLY A 31 -28.54 0.70 14.48
C GLY A 31 -27.17 0.31 15.01
N GLN A 32 -26.10 0.99 14.59
CA GLN A 32 -24.75 0.79 15.10
C GLN A 32 -24.39 1.84 16.16
N LYS A 33 -23.52 1.48 17.10
CA LYS A 33 -23.09 2.39 18.18
C LYS A 33 -22.22 3.53 17.67
N ASN A 34 -21.42 3.25 16.65
CA ASN A 34 -20.44 4.17 16.10
C ASN A 34 -20.13 3.81 14.64
N PHE A 35 -19.41 4.71 13.97
CA PHE A 35 -19.13 4.55 12.55
C PHE A 35 -18.09 3.45 12.24
N ARG A 36 -17.19 3.12 13.18
CA ARG A 36 -16.28 1.97 13.04
C ARG A 36 -17.07 0.67 12.88
N ASP A 37 -17.99 0.40 13.80
CA ASP A 37 -18.78 -0.84 13.81
C ASP A 37 -19.68 -0.93 12.56
N TYR A 38 -20.20 0.21 12.11
CA TYR A 38 -20.91 0.32 10.84
C TYR A 38 -20.02 -0.05 9.66
N MET A 39 -18.82 0.53 9.53
CA MET A 39 -17.94 0.28 8.40
C MET A 39 -17.45 -1.17 8.35
N PHE A 40 -17.15 -1.79 9.50
CA PHE A 40 -16.77 -3.21 9.52
C PHE A 40 -17.86 -4.11 8.93
N LYS A 41 -19.14 -3.83 9.25
CA LYS A 41 -20.27 -4.56 8.65
C LYS A 41 -20.50 -4.17 7.19
N SER A 42 -20.43 -2.87 6.88
CA SER A 42 -20.68 -2.34 5.53
C SER A 42 -19.65 -2.84 4.51
N TYR A 43 -18.42 -3.10 4.94
CA TYR A 43 -17.37 -3.69 4.11
C TYR A 43 -17.35 -5.22 4.14
N GLY A 44 -18.29 -5.87 4.83
CA GLY A 44 -18.33 -7.33 4.90
C GLY A 44 -17.11 -7.94 5.59
N ARG A 45 -16.51 -7.24 6.56
CA ARG A 45 -15.36 -7.75 7.33
C ARG A 45 -15.83 -8.80 8.33
N PHE A 46 -16.01 -10.02 7.84
CA PHE A 46 -16.47 -11.16 8.63
C PHE A 46 -15.32 -12.04 9.12
N ASP A 47 -14.16 -11.95 8.47
CA ASP A 47 -13.00 -12.80 8.75
C ASP A 47 -12.01 -12.20 9.76
N TYR A 48 -12.24 -10.95 10.16
CA TYR A 48 -11.47 -10.28 11.21
C TYR A 48 -12.29 -9.19 11.90
N THR A 49 -11.79 -8.76 13.06
CA THR A 49 -12.45 -7.83 13.97
C THR A 49 -11.54 -6.65 14.30
N PRO A 50 -12.04 -5.58 14.96
CA PRO A 50 -11.21 -4.52 15.50
C PRO A 50 -10.05 -5.01 16.38
N LYS A 51 -10.22 -6.16 17.05
CA LYS A 51 -9.17 -6.75 17.89
C LYS A 51 -7.96 -7.19 17.06
N ASP A 52 -8.18 -7.68 15.84
CA ASP A 52 -7.13 -8.11 14.94
C ASP A 52 -6.35 -6.91 14.39
N CYS A 53 -7.03 -5.79 14.10
CA CYS A 53 -6.37 -4.51 13.79
C CYS A 53 -5.48 -4.05 14.95
N PHE A 54 -5.96 -4.16 16.20
CA PHE A 54 -5.15 -3.79 17.37
C PHE A 54 -3.95 -4.74 17.60
N ALA A 55 -4.09 -6.02 17.28
CA ALA A 55 -2.98 -6.97 17.30
C ALA A 55 -1.93 -6.61 16.24
N PHE A 56 -2.37 -6.27 15.02
CA PHE A 56 -1.53 -5.72 13.96
C PHE A 56 -0.78 -4.47 14.46
N HIS A 57 -1.48 -3.48 15.02
CA HIS A 57 -0.86 -2.26 15.56
C HIS A 57 0.24 -2.56 16.59
N GLU A 58 0.00 -3.46 17.54
CA GLU A 58 1.01 -3.82 18.54
C GLU A 58 2.21 -4.51 17.91
N ALA A 59 1.99 -5.42 16.96
CA ALA A 59 3.06 -6.08 16.24
C ALA A 59 3.89 -5.09 15.39
N ILE A 60 3.26 -4.14 14.70
CA ILE A 60 3.97 -3.11 13.94
C ILE A 60 4.83 -2.23 14.86
N ALA A 61 4.28 -1.78 15.99
CA ALA A 61 5.01 -0.96 16.95
C ALA A 61 6.24 -1.70 17.53
N THR A 62 6.12 -3.00 17.77
CA THR A 62 7.17 -3.79 18.44
C THR A 62 8.19 -4.41 17.48
N GLU A 63 7.80 -4.74 16.25
CA GLU A 63 8.66 -5.48 15.31
C GLU A 63 9.11 -4.65 14.11
N VAL A 64 8.35 -3.63 13.68
CA VAL A 64 8.68 -2.85 12.47
C VAL A 64 9.33 -1.51 12.81
N VAL A 65 8.84 -0.78 13.82
CA VAL A 65 9.41 0.52 14.22
C VAL A 65 10.90 0.42 14.59
N PRO A 66 11.41 -0.63 15.28
CA PRO A 66 12.84 -0.76 15.51
C PRO A 66 13.66 -0.87 14.22
N ILE A 67 13.13 -1.53 13.19
CA ILE A 67 13.79 -1.66 11.88
C ILE A 67 13.80 -0.31 11.18
N LEU A 68 12.68 0.42 11.22
CA LEU A 68 12.59 1.78 10.70
C LEU A 68 13.59 2.72 11.40
N ASN A 69 13.81 2.56 12.71
CA ASN A 69 14.85 3.30 13.43
C ASN A 69 16.25 2.98 12.90
N ASP A 70 16.56 1.72 12.63
CA ASP A 70 17.86 1.33 12.10
C ASP A 70 18.09 1.88 10.68
N LEU A 71 17.07 1.84 9.82
CA LEU A 71 17.14 2.47 8.49
C LEU A 71 17.39 3.98 8.58
N ASN A 72 16.69 4.68 9.47
CA ASN A 72 16.88 6.12 9.62
C ASN A 72 18.22 6.48 10.27
N LYS A 73 18.78 5.62 11.13
CA LYS A 73 20.17 5.78 11.64
C LYS A 73 21.17 5.66 10.50
N GLU A 74 21.04 4.62 9.66
CA GLU A 74 21.91 4.42 8.49
C GLU A 74 21.83 5.63 7.55
N ARG A 75 20.60 6.07 7.22
CA ARG A 75 20.36 7.25 6.38
C ARG A 75 21.00 8.51 6.96
N LYS A 76 20.84 8.76 8.25
CA LYS A 76 21.48 9.88 8.95
C LYS A 76 23.01 9.84 8.82
N GLN A 77 23.60 8.66 8.99
CA GLN A 77 25.05 8.45 8.86
C GLN A 77 25.53 8.70 7.42
N LYS A 78 24.83 8.14 6.42
CA LYS A 78 25.15 8.32 4.99
C LYS A 78 25.10 9.79 4.56
N LEU A 79 24.06 10.51 4.98
CA LEU A 79 23.90 11.93 4.68
C LEU A 79 24.89 12.83 5.44
N GLY A 80 25.53 12.33 6.51
CA GLY A 80 26.48 13.11 7.31
C GLY A 80 25.84 14.29 8.07
N VAL A 81 24.54 14.23 8.36
CA VAL A 81 23.81 15.31 9.04
C VAL A 81 23.80 15.14 10.56
N GLU A 82 23.93 16.25 11.31
CA GLU A 82 23.87 16.23 12.77
C GLU A 82 22.50 15.75 13.29
N LYS A 83 21.42 16.17 12.61
CA LYS A 83 20.04 15.82 12.91
C LYS A 83 19.34 15.46 11.61
N LEU A 84 18.72 14.28 11.56
CA LEU A 84 17.94 13.85 10.40
C LEU A 84 16.60 14.57 10.42
N LYS A 85 16.33 15.43 9.45
CA LYS A 85 15.08 16.18 9.35
C LYS A 85 14.06 15.45 8.46
N PRO A 86 12.75 15.75 8.56
CA PRO A 86 11.74 15.05 7.77
C PRO A 86 11.94 15.13 6.25
N TRP A 87 12.56 16.19 5.73
CA TRP A 87 12.86 16.34 4.31
C TRP A 87 14.08 15.53 3.85
N ASP A 88 14.98 15.14 4.77
CA ASP A 88 16.13 14.28 4.46
C ASP A 88 15.72 12.85 4.12
N LYS A 89 14.46 12.48 4.43
CA LYS A 89 13.84 11.22 4.00
C LYS A 89 13.39 11.24 2.53
N ALA A 90 13.30 12.42 1.92
CA ALA A 90 12.83 12.58 0.54
C ALA A 90 13.96 12.71 -0.49
N VAL A 91 15.20 12.41 -0.11
CA VAL A 91 16.39 12.48 -0.97
C VAL A 91 17.11 11.14 -1.02
N ASP A 92 17.91 10.95 -2.06
CA ASP A 92 18.85 9.82 -2.14
C ASP A 92 19.97 10.02 -1.12
N ALA A 93 20.20 9.03 -0.26
CA ALA A 93 21.16 9.13 0.84
C ALA A 93 22.62 9.20 0.37
N ASP A 94 22.90 8.76 -0.85
CA ASP A 94 24.20 8.77 -1.49
C ASP A 94 24.36 9.96 -2.47
N GLY A 95 23.34 10.83 -2.56
CA GLY A 95 23.33 12.01 -3.43
C GLY A 95 23.26 11.68 -4.93
N LEU A 96 22.84 10.46 -5.27
CA LEU A 96 22.76 10.01 -6.66
C LEU A 96 21.55 10.61 -7.40
N PRO A 97 21.60 10.74 -8.74
CA PRO A 97 20.45 11.18 -9.52
C PRO A 97 19.24 10.23 -9.35
N PRO A 98 18.00 10.74 -9.47
CA PRO A 98 16.80 9.91 -9.38
C PRO A 98 16.81 8.73 -10.35
N LEU A 99 16.28 7.58 -9.91
CA LEU A 99 16.07 6.42 -10.78
C LEU A 99 15.12 6.77 -11.93
N LYS A 100 15.53 6.45 -13.16
CA LYS A 100 14.72 6.56 -14.37
C LYS A 100 14.45 5.16 -14.91
N ALA A 101 13.23 4.66 -14.72
CA ALA A 101 12.87 3.29 -15.07
C ALA A 101 12.52 3.11 -16.55
N PHE A 102 12.01 4.15 -17.20
CA PHE A 102 11.53 4.12 -18.58
C PHE A 102 11.59 5.50 -19.24
N GLU A 103 11.49 5.55 -20.57
CA GLU A 103 11.59 6.80 -21.33
C GLU A 103 10.25 7.52 -21.52
N ASN A 104 9.18 6.77 -21.79
CA ASN A 104 7.84 7.27 -22.10
C ASN A 104 6.78 6.17 -21.86
N GLY A 105 5.50 6.46 -22.09
CA GLY A 105 4.42 5.50 -21.84
C GLY A 105 4.51 4.23 -22.69
N LYS A 106 5.04 4.32 -23.91
CA LYS A 106 5.26 3.15 -24.77
C LYS A 106 6.35 2.25 -24.17
N ASP A 107 7.50 2.81 -23.81
CA ASP A 107 8.60 2.05 -23.17
C ASP A 107 8.14 1.39 -21.86
N LEU A 108 7.40 2.12 -21.02
CA LEU A 108 6.79 1.58 -19.80
C LEU A 108 5.89 0.37 -20.10
N THR A 109 5.04 0.49 -21.11
CA THR A 109 4.10 -0.58 -21.50
C THR A 109 4.85 -1.83 -21.96
N GLU A 110 5.82 -1.70 -22.88
CA GLU A 110 6.55 -2.85 -23.41
C GLU A 110 7.40 -3.54 -22.33
N LYS A 111 8.10 -2.76 -21.50
CA LYS A 111 8.88 -3.30 -20.38
C LYS A 111 8.00 -3.99 -19.33
N SER A 112 6.80 -3.46 -19.08
CA SER A 112 5.84 -4.08 -18.16
C SER A 112 5.32 -5.41 -18.69
N ILE A 113 4.92 -5.47 -19.97
CA ILE A 113 4.52 -6.71 -20.64
C ILE A 113 5.66 -7.73 -20.58
N GLU A 114 6.90 -7.31 -20.87
CA GLU A 114 8.07 -8.18 -20.82
C GLU A 114 8.36 -8.71 -19.40
N CYS A 115 8.27 -7.84 -18.39
CA CYS A 115 8.44 -8.21 -16.99
C CYS A 115 7.43 -9.28 -16.56
N PHE A 116 6.15 -9.04 -16.86
CA PHE A 116 5.08 -9.99 -16.55
C PHE A 116 5.25 -11.30 -17.33
N ARG A 117 5.61 -11.23 -18.62
CA ARG A 117 5.85 -12.40 -19.47
C ARG A 117 7.01 -13.28 -18.97
N ARG A 118 8.07 -12.68 -18.40
CA ARG A 118 9.19 -13.42 -17.80
C ARG A 118 8.81 -14.11 -16.49
N LEU A 119 7.83 -13.57 -15.75
CA LEU A 119 7.25 -14.25 -14.59
C LEU A 119 6.42 -15.46 -15.04
N ASP A 120 5.47 -15.23 -15.95
CA ASP A 120 4.65 -16.26 -16.58
C ASP A 120 4.01 -15.73 -17.88
N PRO A 121 3.97 -16.52 -18.97
CA PRO A 121 3.41 -16.08 -20.26
C PRO A 121 1.98 -15.54 -20.19
N PHE A 122 1.12 -16.10 -19.34
CA PHE A 122 -0.26 -15.63 -19.16
C PHE A 122 -0.31 -14.21 -18.60
N LEU A 123 0.57 -13.88 -17.65
CA LEU A 123 0.62 -12.54 -17.05
C LEU A 123 0.98 -11.48 -18.09
N GLY A 124 1.97 -11.77 -18.95
CA GLY A 124 2.31 -10.90 -20.07
C GLY A 124 1.16 -10.77 -21.07
N GLN A 125 0.43 -11.87 -21.32
CA GLN A 125 -0.72 -11.88 -22.21
C GLN A 125 -1.86 -10.97 -21.70
N CYS A 126 -2.12 -10.92 -20.39
CA CYS A 126 -3.11 -10.01 -19.80
C CYS A 126 -2.85 -8.55 -20.20
N LEU A 127 -1.61 -8.07 -20.01
CA LEU A 127 -1.25 -6.69 -20.34
C LEU A 127 -1.22 -6.45 -21.85
N SER A 128 -0.80 -7.44 -22.65
CA SER A 128 -0.85 -7.36 -24.12
C SER A 128 -2.27 -7.18 -24.65
N ILE A 129 -3.24 -7.94 -24.12
CA ILE A 129 -4.66 -7.80 -24.49
C ILE A 129 -5.16 -6.39 -24.14
N MET A 130 -4.83 -5.90 -22.93
CA MET A 130 -5.22 -4.54 -22.53
C MET A 130 -4.63 -3.47 -23.45
N LYS A 131 -3.36 -3.62 -23.83
CA LYS A 131 -2.70 -2.72 -24.79
C LYS A 131 -3.39 -2.74 -26.14
N GLU A 132 -3.69 -3.92 -26.68
CA GLU A 132 -4.37 -4.09 -27.98
C GLU A 132 -5.77 -3.45 -27.98
N MET A 133 -6.46 -3.48 -26.83
CA MET A 133 -7.79 -2.88 -26.66
C MET A 133 -7.75 -1.39 -26.29
N GLY A 134 -6.58 -0.78 -26.12
CA GLY A 134 -6.45 0.62 -25.71
C GLY A 134 -6.81 0.88 -24.25
N HIS A 135 -6.68 -0.13 -23.39
CA HIS A 135 -7.05 -0.09 -21.97
C HIS A 135 -5.90 0.35 -21.03
N LEU A 136 -4.88 1.02 -21.59
CA LEU A 136 -3.73 1.54 -20.84
C LEU A 136 -3.62 3.04 -21.13
N ASP A 137 -3.98 3.88 -20.15
CA ASP A 137 -3.79 5.34 -20.20
C ASP A 137 -2.75 5.78 -19.17
N LEU A 138 -1.48 5.63 -19.54
CA LEU A 138 -0.36 5.72 -18.60
C LEU A 138 0.28 7.11 -18.51
N GLU A 139 0.31 7.89 -19.58
CA GLU A 139 1.10 9.13 -19.63
C GLU A 139 0.44 10.29 -18.87
N SER A 140 1.26 11.13 -18.23
CA SER A 140 0.83 12.40 -17.64
C SER A 140 0.57 13.46 -18.72
N ARG A 141 -0.54 14.20 -18.61
CA ARG A 141 -0.89 15.30 -19.52
C ARG A 141 -1.69 16.39 -18.81
N LYS A 142 -1.62 17.62 -19.32
CA LYS A 142 -2.36 18.77 -18.76
C LYS A 142 -3.86 18.47 -18.72
N GLY A 143 -4.47 18.63 -17.53
CA GLY A 143 -5.90 18.41 -17.32
C GLY A 143 -6.29 16.96 -17.03
N LYS A 144 -5.34 16.01 -17.00
CA LYS A 144 -5.59 14.65 -16.53
C LYS A 144 -5.74 14.63 -15.00
N ALA A 145 -6.69 13.85 -14.49
CA ALA A 145 -6.88 13.67 -13.06
C ALA A 145 -5.63 13.06 -12.40
N PRO A 146 -5.29 13.41 -11.15
CA PRO A 146 -4.13 12.86 -10.45
C PRO A 146 -4.34 11.40 -10.03
N GLY A 147 -3.25 10.70 -9.70
CA GLY A 147 -3.27 9.34 -9.15
C GLY A 147 -3.11 8.25 -10.21
N GLY A 148 -3.38 7.01 -9.79
CA GLY A 148 -3.48 5.82 -10.62
C GLY A 148 -4.52 4.85 -10.06
N TYR A 149 -5.15 4.07 -10.92
CA TYR A 149 -6.13 3.04 -10.55
C TYR A 149 -6.31 1.99 -11.65
N ASN A 150 -6.80 0.82 -11.25
CA ASN A 150 -7.34 -0.22 -12.09
C ASN A 150 -8.87 -0.21 -12.05
N TYR A 151 -9.52 -0.32 -13.21
CA TYR A 151 -10.98 -0.40 -13.33
C TYR A 151 -11.41 -1.73 -13.97
N PRO A 152 -12.14 -2.62 -13.26
CA PRO A 152 -12.42 -4.00 -13.68
C PRO A 152 -13.12 -4.22 -15.04
N LEU A 153 -14.06 -3.34 -15.42
CA LEU A 153 -14.92 -3.50 -16.61
C LEU A 153 -15.56 -4.91 -16.72
N ALA A 154 -16.34 -5.30 -15.70
CA ALA A 154 -16.81 -6.67 -15.45
C ALA A 154 -17.59 -7.36 -16.59
N GLU A 155 -18.24 -6.60 -17.48
CA GLU A 155 -18.96 -7.12 -18.65
C GLU A 155 -17.99 -7.67 -19.71
N ILE A 156 -16.93 -6.91 -20.01
CA ILE A 156 -15.91 -7.29 -21.01
C ILE A 156 -14.86 -8.21 -20.38
N GLY A 157 -14.64 -8.07 -19.06
CA GLY A 157 -13.64 -8.87 -18.34
C GLY A 157 -12.19 -8.51 -18.66
N VAL A 158 -11.97 -7.36 -19.31
CA VAL A 158 -10.66 -6.79 -19.61
C VAL A 158 -10.57 -5.42 -18.94
N PRO A 159 -9.77 -5.28 -17.86
CA PRO A 159 -9.75 -4.08 -17.05
C PRO A 159 -9.05 -2.91 -17.77
N PHE A 160 -9.14 -1.73 -17.19
CA PHE A 160 -8.47 -0.50 -17.63
C PHE A 160 -7.47 -0.02 -16.58
N ILE A 161 -6.28 0.42 -16.99
CA ILE A 161 -5.31 1.06 -16.10
C ILE A 161 -5.17 2.53 -16.46
N PHE A 162 -5.40 3.38 -15.46
CA PHE A 162 -5.16 4.81 -15.49
C PHE A 162 -3.98 5.14 -14.59
N MET A 163 -3.02 5.94 -15.05
CA MET A 163 -1.99 6.51 -14.19
C MET A 163 -1.36 7.78 -14.78
N ASN A 164 -0.45 8.41 -14.04
CA ASN A 164 0.26 9.63 -14.45
C ASN A 164 1.79 9.42 -14.46
N ALA A 165 2.27 8.60 -15.38
CA ALA A 165 3.66 8.22 -15.50
C ALA A 165 4.58 9.37 -15.97
N THR A 166 5.74 9.51 -15.30
CA THR A 166 6.75 10.55 -15.51
C THR A 166 8.20 10.03 -15.46
N SER A 167 8.44 8.76 -15.81
CA SER A 167 9.74 8.02 -15.83
C SER A 167 10.29 7.53 -14.48
N THR A 168 9.62 7.79 -13.36
CA THR A 168 10.17 7.48 -12.04
C THR A 168 10.08 5.99 -11.69
N MET A 169 10.88 5.53 -10.72
CA MET A 169 10.71 4.19 -10.13
C MET A 169 9.29 4.02 -9.55
N ARG A 170 8.73 5.06 -8.92
CA ARG A 170 7.37 5.02 -8.39
C ARG A 170 6.31 4.78 -9.45
N ASP A 171 6.51 5.32 -10.66
CA ASP A 171 5.61 5.05 -11.78
C ASP A 171 5.74 3.59 -12.25
N MET A 172 6.96 3.04 -12.26
CA MET A 172 7.19 1.63 -12.55
C MET A 172 6.50 0.73 -11.51
N THR A 173 6.63 0.99 -10.22
CA THR A 173 5.96 0.18 -9.18
C THR A 173 4.45 0.31 -9.26
N THR A 174 3.93 1.49 -9.59
CA THR A 174 2.49 1.71 -9.82
C THR A 174 1.95 0.80 -10.93
N ILE A 175 2.62 0.68 -12.09
CA ILE A 175 2.13 -0.22 -13.14
C ILE A 175 2.26 -1.70 -12.77
N MET A 176 3.22 -2.09 -11.91
CA MET A 176 3.27 -3.45 -11.35
C MET A 176 2.07 -3.70 -10.42
N HIS A 177 1.73 -2.72 -9.56
CA HIS A 177 0.57 -2.73 -8.66
C HIS A 177 -0.73 -2.90 -9.45
N GLU A 178 -1.01 -1.99 -10.38
CA GLU A 178 -2.22 -2.03 -11.19
C GLU A 178 -2.28 -3.23 -12.14
N GLY A 179 -1.11 -3.73 -12.57
CA GLY A 179 -0.98 -4.97 -13.32
C GLY A 179 -1.35 -6.21 -12.50
N GLY A 180 -1.06 -6.22 -11.19
CA GLY A 180 -1.53 -7.27 -10.28
C GLY A 180 -3.06 -7.30 -10.14
N HIS A 181 -3.70 -6.12 -10.01
CA HIS A 181 -5.16 -6.02 -10.10
C HIS A 181 -5.67 -6.48 -11.47
N ALA A 182 -4.99 -6.13 -12.55
CA ALA A 182 -5.41 -6.54 -13.89
C ALA A 182 -5.41 -8.07 -14.04
N VAL A 183 -4.34 -8.73 -13.59
CA VAL A 183 -4.23 -10.19 -13.57
C VAL A 183 -5.37 -10.81 -12.75
N HIS A 184 -5.70 -10.25 -11.59
CA HIS A 184 -6.82 -10.72 -10.77
C HIS A 184 -8.16 -10.65 -11.53
N ASN A 185 -8.42 -9.56 -12.24
CA ASN A 185 -9.62 -9.43 -13.08
C ASN A 185 -9.66 -10.48 -14.20
N PHE A 186 -8.54 -10.72 -14.90
CA PHE A 186 -8.47 -11.76 -15.92
C PHE A 186 -8.71 -13.16 -15.37
N LEU A 187 -8.29 -13.44 -14.14
CA LEU A 187 -8.48 -14.75 -13.49
C LEU A 187 -9.91 -14.99 -13.04
N THR A 188 -10.67 -13.92 -12.78
CA THR A 188 -12.03 -13.98 -12.23
C THR A 188 -13.10 -13.63 -13.25
N LYS A 189 -12.73 -13.17 -14.45
CA LYS A 189 -13.68 -12.67 -15.47
C LYS A 189 -14.79 -13.66 -15.85
N ASP A 190 -14.52 -14.96 -15.78
CA ASP A 190 -15.44 -16.03 -16.17
C ASP A 190 -16.34 -16.49 -15.01
N LEU A 191 -16.21 -15.90 -13.81
CA LEU A 191 -17.12 -16.17 -12.69
C LEU A 191 -18.54 -15.69 -13.02
N ALA A 192 -19.54 -16.47 -12.60
CA ALA A 192 -20.91 -16.34 -13.07
C ALA A 192 -21.59 -15.01 -12.67
N LEU A 193 -21.26 -14.45 -11.50
CA LEU A 193 -21.87 -13.24 -10.97
C LEU A 193 -20.83 -12.13 -10.81
N ALA A 194 -21.22 -10.88 -11.04
CA ALA A 194 -20.36 -9.72 -10.85
C ALA A 194 -19.78 -9.64 -9.42
N ASP A 195 -20.59 -10.00 -8.41
CA ASP A 195 -20.16 -10.01 -7.01
C ASP A 195 -19.07 -11.06 -6.73
N PHE A 196 -19.05 -12.18 -7.47
CA PHE A 196 -17.99 -13.18 -7.36
C PHE A 196 -16.66 -12.69 -7.93
N LYS A 197 -16.71 -11.73 -8.87
CA LYS A 197 -15.53 -11.07 -9.45
C LYS A 197 -14.97 -9.94 -8.56
N SER A 198 -15.70 -9.55 -7.52
CA SER A 198 -15.38 -8.41 -6.65
C SER A 198 -14.85 -8.91 -5.30
N PRO A 199 -13.55 -9.22 -5.18
CA PRO A 199 -12.97 -9.75 -3.95
C PRO A 199 -13.00 -8.72 -2.81
N PRO A 200 -12.88 -9.16 -1.55
CA PRO A 200 -12.59 -8.25 -0.43
C PRO A 200 -11.33 -7.42 -0.71
N MET A 201 -11.30 -6.20 -0.20
CA MET A 201 -10.24 -5.22 -0.49
C MET A 201 -8.84 -5.73 -0.09
N GLU A 202 -8.73 -6.48 1.00
CA GLU A 202 -7.50 -7.12 1.46
C GLU A 202 -6.95 -8.13 0.46
N VAL A 203 -7.83 -8.79 -0.29
CA VAL A 203 -7.46 -9.75 -1.34
C VAL A 203 -7.18 -9.03 -2.66
N ALA A 204 -7.91 -7.95 -2.95
CA ALA A 204 -7.60 -7.09 -4.08
C ALA A 204 -6.17 -6.53 -3.95
N GLU A 205 -5.82 -5.98 -2.79
CA GLU A 205 -4.47 -5.45 -2.50
C GLU A 205 -3.40 -6.54 -2.39
N LEU A 206 -3.77 -7.76 -1.95
CA LEU A 206 -2.85 -8.90 -2.01
C LEU A 206 -2.39 -9.15 -3.45
N ALA A 207 -3.29 -8.99 -4.43
CA ALA A 207 -2.98 -9.18 -5.85
C ALA A 207 -1.94 -8.18 -6.37
N SER A 208 -2.13 -6.90 -6.04
CA SER A 208 -1.29 -5.80 -6.51
C SER A 208 0.07 -5.76 -5.82
N MET A 209 0.08 -5.76 -4.49
CA MET A 209 1.33 -5.67 -3.69
C MET A 209 2.22 -6.89 -3.86
N SER A 210 1.64 -8.09 -4.03
CA SER A 210 2.45 -9.29 -4.32
C SER A 210 3.14 -9.17 -5.67
N MET A 211 2.46 -8.58 -6.66
CA MET A 211 3.04 -8.39 -7.99
C MET A 211 4.21 -7.40 -7.97
N GLU A 212 4.12 -6.31 -7.19
CA GLU A 212 5.25 -5.40 -6.97
C GLU A 212 6.50 -6.16 -6.51
N LEU A 213 6.35 -6.99 -5.48
CA LEU A 213 7.45 -7.75 -4.88
C LEU A 213 7.98 -8.89 -5.79
N ILE A 214 7.08 -9.67 -6.39
CA ILE A 214 7.45 -10.79 -7.27
C ILE A 214 8.16 -10.27 -8.52
N SER A 215 7.71 -9.13 -9.07
CA SER A 215 8.30 -8.50 -10.26
C SER A 215 9.74 -8.03 -10.07
N MET A 216 10.20 -7.79 -8.83
CA MET A 216 11.59 -7.42 -8.53
C MET A 216 12.62 -8.40 -9.12
N LYS A 217 12.23 -9.67 -9.32
CA LYS A 217 13.08 -10.67 -9.99
C LYS A 217 13.53 -10.21 -11.38
N HIS A 218 12.71 -9.45 -12.09
CA HIS A 218 12.91 -9.04 -13.49
C HIS A 218 13.05 -7.53 -13.67
N TRP A 219 13.36 -6.79 -12.60
CA TRP A 219 13.63 -5.35 -12.68
C TRP A 219 14.90 -5.00 -13.47
N ASP A 220 15.71 -5.99 -13.86
CA ASP A 220 16.81 -5.82 -14.84
C ASP A 220 16.32 -5.27 -16.19
N ILE A 221 15.03 -5.44 -16.51
CA ILE A 221 14.40 -4.87 -17.71
C ILE A 221 14.32 -3.34 -17.63
N PHE A 222 14.14 -2.79 -16.43
CA PHE A 222 14.01 -1.35 -16.19
C PHE A 222 15.34 -0.70 -15.82
N PHE A 223 16.20 -1.43 -15.11
CA PHE A 223 17.50 -0.98 -14.64
C PHE A 223 18.58 -1.97 -15.08
N THR A 224 19.24 -1.67 -16.20
CA THR A 224 20.24 -2.57 -16.81
C THR A 224 21.59 -2.55 -16.10
N ASP A 225 21.89 -1.49 -15.34
CA ASP A 225 23.10 -1.43 -14.52
C ASP A 225 22.85 -1.96 -13.10
N GLU A 226 23.84 -2.65 -12.56
CA GLU A 226 23.71 -3.35 -11.27
C GLU A 226 23.47 -2.39 -10.10
N VAL A 227 24.04 -1.17 -10.16
CA VAL A 227 23.93 -0.16 -9.09
C VAL A 227 22.49 0.34 -9.00
N SER A 228 21.89 0.77 -10.12
CA SER A 228 20.50 1.22 -10.17
C SER A 228 19.54 0.09 -9.82
N LEU A 229 19.79 -1.14 -10.28
CA LEU A 229 18.95 -2.30 -9.96
C LEU A 229 18.93 -2.61 -8.46
N LYS A 230 20.11 -2.62 -7.83
CA LYS A 230 20.24 -2.81 -6.38
C LYS A 230 19.57 -1.67 -5.62
N ARG A 231 19.79 -0.42 -6.04
CA ARG A 231 19.16 0.75 -5.44
C ARG A 231 17.63 0.67 -5.52
N ALA A 232 17.07 0.36 -6.69
CA ALA A 232 15.62 0.22 -6.87
C ALA A 232 15.03 -0.85 -5.93
N LYS A 233 15.66 -2.02 -5.84
CA LYS A 233 15.20 -3.08 -4.93
C LYS A 233 15.26 -2.67 -3.47
N ARG A 234 16.32 -1.97 -3.07
CA ARG A 234 16.45 -1.41 -1.72
C ARG A 234 15.36 -0.38 -1.44
N GLU A 235 15.13 0.57 -2.33
CA GLU A 235 14.07 1.58 -2.20
C GLU A 235 12.70 0.93 -2.00
N GLN A 236 12.37 -0.14 -2.75
CA GLN A 236 11.10 -0.86 -2.58
C GLN A 236 10.97 -1.51 -1.20
N LEU A 237 12.03 -2.15 -0.71
CA LEU A 237 11.99 -2.82 0.60
C LEU A 237 11.97 -1.82 1.76
N GLU A 238 12.67 -0.69 1.62
CA GLU A 238 12.59 0.43 2.56
C GLU A 238 11.16 0.98 2.61
N ASP A 239 10.54 1.25 1.45
CA ASP A 239 9.17 1.80 1.35
C ASP A 239 8.13 0.91 2.05
N ILE A 240 8.29 -0.42 1.95
CA ILE A 240 7.44 -1.38 2.68
C ILE A 240 7.57 -1.22 4.20
N ILE A 241 8.81 -1.10 4.69
CA ILE A 241 9.09 -0.92 6.12
C ILE A 241 8.57 0.43 6.60
N GLU A 242 8.62 1.48 5.78
CA GLU A 242 8.07 2.80 6.11
C GLU A 242 6.54 2.85 6.06
N THR A 243 5.92 2.09 5.16
CA THR A 243 4.48 2.11 4.92
C THR A 243 3.71 1.45 6.06
N LEU A 244 4.19 0.33 6.60
CA LEU A 244 3.47 -0.41 7.65
C LEU A 244 3.18 0.42 8.92
N PRO A 245 4.15 1.16 9.51
CA PRO A 245 3.89 2.07 10.63
C PRO A 245 2.92 3.21 10.26
N TRP A 246 2.99 3.73 9.03
CA TRP A 246 2.05 4.76 8.58
C TRP A 246 0.62 4.22 8.50
N VAL A 247 0.44 2.99 7.98
CA VAL A 247 -0.85 2.29 7.98
C VAL A 247 -1.39 2.13 9.39
N ALA A 248 -0.56 1.61 10.31
CA ALA A 248 -0.95 1.44 11.71
C ALA A 248 -1.33 2.76 12.39
N THR A 249 -0.62 3.84 12.08
CA THR A 249 -0.93 5.19 12.59
C THR A 249 -2.31 5.64 12.14
N ILE A 250 -2.59 5.55 10.84
CA ILE A 250 -3.84 6.04 10.24
C ILE A 250 -5.03 5.18 10.68
N ASP A 251 -4.90 3.86 10.71
CA ASP A 251 -6.00 3.00 11.17
C ASP A 251 -6.29 3.19 12.66
N GLN A 252 -5.27 3.14 13.53
CA GLN A 252 -5.47 3.35 14.97
C GLN A 252 -6.09 4.72 15.27
N PHE A 253 -5.69 5.75 14.53
CA PHE A 253 -6.27 7.09 14.66
C PHE A 253 -7.76 7.11 14.27
N GLN A 254 -8.14 6.42 13.18
CA GLN A 254 -9.54 6.30 12.77
C GLN A 254 -10.41 5.57 13.80
N HIS A 255 -9.88 4.48 14.38
CA HIS A 255 -10.58 3.77 15.46
C HIS A 255 -10.97 4.75 16.57
N TRP A 256 -10.02 5.56 17.07
CA TRP A 256 -10.32 6.55 18.10
C TRP A 256 -11.30 7.65 17.64
N ILE A 257 -11.12 8.20 16.43
CA ILE A 257 -11.99 9.25 15.87
C ILE A 257 -13.46 8.82 15.94
N TYR A 258 -13.74 7.61 15.45
CA TYR A 258 -15.12 7.16 15.28
C TYR A 258 -15.70 6.53 16.54
N GLU A 259 -14.89 6.05 17.47
CA GLU A 259 -15.33 5.69 18.83
C GLU A 259 -15.64 6.92 19.71
N ASN A 260 -15.08 8.08 19.37
CA ASN A 260 -15.25 9.33 20.12
C ASN A 260 -15.83 10.44 19.21
N PRO A 261 -17.04 10.30 18.64
CA PRO A 261 -17.51 11.17 17.55
C PRO A 261 -17.69 12.66 17.94
N THR A 262 -17.67 12.98 19.24
CA THR A 262 -17.86 14.34 19.77
C THR A 262 -16.56 15.05 20.16
N HIS A 263 -15.40 14.49 19.82
CA HIS A 263 -14.11 15.11 20.13
C HIS A 263 -13.95 16.47 19.44
N THR A 264 -13.23 17.37 20.12
CA THR A 264 -12.81 18.67 19.60
C THR A 264 -11.60 18.54 18.68
N THR A 265 -11.30 19.57 17.89
CA THR A 265 -10.09 19.61 17.06
C THR A 265 -8.80 19.54 17.88
N ASN A 266 -8.81 20.07 19.11
CA ASN A 266 -7.66 19.96 20.02
C ASN A 266 -7.46 18.52 20.51
N GLU A 267 -8.52 17.84 20.97
CA GLU A 267 -8.44 16.42 21.37
C GLU A 267 -8.02 15.54 20.18
N ARG A 268 -8.50 15.85 18.97
CA ARG A 268 -8.07 15.16 17.74
C ARG A 268 -6.57 15.30 17.49
N LYS A 269 -6.05 16.52 17.63
CA LYS A 269 -4.61 16.80 17.45
C LYS A 269 -3.76 16.11 18.52
N GLU A 270 -4.21 16.15 19.77
CA GLU A 270 -3.54 15.44 20.87
C GLU A 270 -3.51 13.94 20.61
N LYS A 271 -4.64 13.34 20.21
CA LYS A 271 -4.68 11.93 19.88
C LYS A 271 -3.82 11.59 18.68
N TRP A 272 -3.86 12.40 17.63
CA TRP A 272 -3.01 12.22 16.46
C TRP A 272 -1.53 12.14 16.87
N ASN A 273 -1.07 13.10 17.68
CA ASN A 273 0.31 13.13 18.13
C ASN A 273 0.68 11.94 19.04
N GLU A 274 -0.23 11.50 19.91
CA GLU A 274 -0.05 10.28 20.72
C GLU A 274 0.14 9.04 19.84
N VAL A 275 -0.76 8.85 18.88
CA VAL A 275 -0.73 7.69 17.96
C VAL A 275 0.49 7.77 17.04
N PHE A 276 0.78 8.95 16.47
CA PHE A 276 1.94 9.17 15.62
C PHE A 276 3.24 8.86 16.35
N ALA A 277 3.40 9.30 17.61
CA ALA A 277 4.60 9.03 18.41
C ALA A 277 4.85 7.53 18.67
N ARG A 278 3.79 6.70 18.65
CA ARG A 278 3.91 5.25 18.84
C ARG A 278 4.53 4.54 17.62
N PHE A 279 4.33 5.07 16.42
CA PHE A 279 4.72 4.42 15.17
C PHE A 279 5.79 5.18 14.37
N ALA A 280 6.05 6.43 14.73
CA ALA A 280 7.15 7.20 14.16
C ALA A 280 8.50 6.65 14.61
N ASP A 281 9.51 6.81 13.75
CA ASP A 281 10.89 6.58 14.16
C ASP A 281 11.34 7.63 15.18
N THR A 282 12.27 7.24 16.04
CA THR A 282 12.86 8.08 17.09
C THR A 282 14.10 8.84 16.61
N ILE A 283 14.43 8.76 15.32
CA ILE A 283 15.67 9.32 14.75
C ILE A 283 15.41 10.66 14.08
N THR A 284 14.23 10.80 13.48
CA THR A 284 13.79 12.01 12.78
C THR A 284 13.51 13.13 13.77
N ASP A 285 14.24 14.23 13.61
CA ASP A 285 14.11 15.44 14.42
C ASP A 285 13.04 16.37 13.85
N TRP A 286 11.91 16.43 14.54
CA TRP A 286 10.78 17.31 14.23
C TRP A 286 10.90 18.72 14.83
N HIS A 287 12.01 19.06 15.50
CA HIS A 287 12.19 20.39 16.08
C HIS A 287 12.09 21.49 15.01
N GLY A 288 11.24 22.48 15.26
CA GLY A 288 10.90 23.56 14.33
C GLY A 288 9.90 23.17 13.23
N GLN A 289 9.36 21.95 13.26
CA GLN A 289 8.37 21.42 12.32
C GLN A 289 7.16 20.82 13.06
N GLU A 290 6.91 21.23 14.31
CA GLU A 290 5.86 20.69 15.17
C GLU A 290 4.47 20.89 14.55
N ILE A 291 4.21 22.08 13.99
CA ILE A 291 2.94 22.37 13.31
C ILE A 291 2.76 21.44 12.09
N ALA A 292 3.82 21.18 11.33
CA ALA A 292 3.72 20.27 10.18
C ALA A 292 3.40 18.84 10.63
N ARG A 293 3.96 18.40 11.76
CA ARG A 293 3.69 17.09 12.38
C ARG A 293 2.24 16.99 12.88
N ASP A 294 1.77 18.01 13.60
CA ASP A 294 0.44 18.05 14.22
C ASP A 294 -0.71 17.89 13.19
N TYR A 295 -0.48 18.32 11.95
CA TYR A 295 -1.45 18.26 10.84
C TYR A 295 -1.06 17.27 9.74
N LEU A 296 -0.07 16.40 9.99
CA LEU A 296 0.45 15.49 8.97
C LEU A 296 -0.63 14.52 8.45
N TRP A 297 -1.54 14.07 9.31
CA TRP A 297 -2.66 13.18 8.96
C TRP A 297 -3.57 13.76 7.88
N GLN A 298 -3.71 15.09 7.79
CA GLN A 298 -4.55 15.74 6.79
C GLN A 298 -4.04 15.52 5.35
N LYS A 299 -2.83 14.97 5.16
CA LYS A 299 -2.35 14.55 3.84
C LYS A 299 -3.06 13.32 3.29
N GLN A 300 -3.67 12.52 4.18
CA GLN A 300 -4.19 11.22 3.84
C GLN A 300 -5.60 11.32 3.26
N LEU A 301 -5.71 11.27 1.94
CA LEU A 301 -6.98 11.37 1.21
C LEU A 301 -8.02 10.35 1.69
N HIS A 302 -7.57 9.13 1.98
CA HIS A 302 -8.42 8.00 2.39
C HIS A 302 -9.27 8.31 3.64
N LEU A 303 -8.79 9.14 4.57
CA LEU A 303 -9.58 9.57 5.73
C LEU A 303 -10.87 10.30 5.29
N TYR A 304 -10.76 11.11 4.23
CA TYR A 304 -11.84 11.93 3.72
C TYR A 304 -12.77 11.14 2.80
N GLU A 305 -12.24 10.26 1.95
CA GLU A 305 -13.04 9.64 0.87
C GLU A 305 -13.51 8.21 1.22
N VAL A 306 -12.66 7.40 1.83
CA VAL A 306 -12.85 5.94 2.00
C VAL A 306 -12.40 5.51 3.41
N PRO A 307 -13.14 5.91 4.46
CA PRO A 307 -12.73 5.69 5.84
C PRO A 307 -12.61 4.19 6.16
N PHE A 308 -11.63 3.85 6.98
CA PHE A 308 -11.19 2.49 7.32
C PHE A 308 -10.56 1.67 6.18
N TYR A 309 -10.52 2.11 4.92
CA TYR A 309 -9.83 1.42 3.81
C TYR A 309 -8.29 1.61 3.84
N TYR A 310 -7.67 1.60 5.01
CA TYR A 310 -6.21 1.77 5.10
C TYR A 310 -5.53 0.59 5.78
N ILE A 311 -6.22 -0.10 6.68
CA ILE A 311 -5.71 -1.31 7.33
C ILE A 311 -5.50 -2.45 6.32
N GLU A 312 -6.28 -2.48 5.25
CA GLU A 312 -6.21 -3.46 4.18
C GLU A 312 -4.87 -3.43 3.47
N TYR A 313 -4.29 -2.24 3.27
CA TYR A 313 -2.92 -2.09 2.77
C TYR A 313 -1.93 -2.81 3.69
N GLY A 314 -2.07 -2.66 5.01
CA GLY A 314 -1.18 -3.30 5.98
C GLY A 314 -1.33 -4.83 6.01
N MET A 315 -2.57 -5.33 5.99
CA MET A 315 -2.86 -6.76 5.98
C MET A 315 -2.39 -7.41 4.68
N ALA A 316 -2.69 -6.80 3.53
CA ALA A 316 -2.27 -7.26 2.22
C ALA A 316 -0.75 -7.21 2.07
N GLN A 317 -0.08 -6.18 2.56
CA GLN A 317 1.38 -6.05 2.49
C GLN A 317 2.08 -7.19 3.23
N LEU A 318 1.57 -7.61 4.41
CA LEU A 318 2.09 -8.78 5.12
C LEU A 318 1.87 -10.08 4.32
N GLY A 319 0.69 -10.24 3.72
CA GLY A 319 0.41 -11.34 2.80
C GLY A 319 1.35 -11.36 1.59
N ALA A 320 1.61 -10.19 1.00
CA ALA A 320 2.49 -10.02 -0.14
C ALA A 320 3.95 -10.36 0.20
N ILE A 321 4.44 -9.98 1.38
CA ILE A 321 5.77 -10.38 1.86
C ILE A 321 5.84 -11.90 2.04
N ALA A 322 4.79 -12.52 2.60
CA ALA A 322 4.74 -13.97 2.78
C ALA A 322 4.73 -14.73 1.43
N LEU A 323 3.97 -14.23 0.45
CA LEU A 323 3.95 -14.75 -0.92
C LEU A 323 5.30 -14.57 -1.61
N TRP A 324 5.92 -13.39 -1.46
CA TRP A 324 7.24 -13.11 -2.02
C TRP A 324 8.32 -14.01 -1.41
N ARG A 325 8.29 -14.26 -0.10
CA ARG A 325 9.15 -15.25 0.56
C ARG A 325 8.98 -16.64 -0.06
N ASN A 326 7.74 -17.10 -0.23
CA ASN A 326 7.46 -18.40 -0.84
C ASN A 326 7.96 -18.45 -2.30
N TYR A 327 7.81 -17.36 -3.05
CA TYR A 327 8.31 -17.20 -4.41
C TYR A 327 9.85 -17.24 -4.47
N LYS A 328 10.53 -16.55 -3.56
CA LYS A 328 12.01 -16.58 -3.45
C LYS A 328 12.54 -17.98 -3.17
N LEU A 329 11.84 -18.77 -2.35
CA LEU A 329 12.18 -20.17 -2.10
C LEU A 329 11.95 -21.07 -3.32
N ASN A 330 10.82 -20.88 -4.02
CA ASN A 330 10.51 -21.60 -5.24
C ASN A 330 9.59 -20.76 -6.14
N ASN A 331 10.16 -20.19 -7.20
CA ASN A 331 9.46 -19.23 -8.05
C ASN A 331 8.17 -19.83 -8.65
N GLN A 332 8.22 -21.08 -9.11
CA GLN A 332 7.07 -21.75 -9.72
C GLN A 332 5.96 -21.98 -8.69
N LYS A 333 6.29 -22.53 -7.51
CA LYS A 333 5.30 -22.79 -6.47
C LYS A 333 4.71 -21.51 -5.88
N GLY A 334 5.54 -20.48 -5.64
CA GLY A 334 5.06 -19.21 -5.13
C GLY A 334 4.12 -18.50 -6.10
N LEU A 335 4.48 -18.48 -7.39
CA LEU A 335 3.62 -17.88 -8.42
C LEU A 335 2.33 -18.69 -8.62
N GLN A 336 2.41 -20.02 -8.60
CA GLN A 336 1.22 -20.85 -8.64
C GLN A 336 0.29 -20.59 -7.44
N GLY A 337 0.85 -20.42 -6.24
CA GLY A 337 0.10 -20.04 -5.04
C GLY A 337 -0.63 -18.69 -5.22
N TYR A 338 0.08 -17.67 -5.70
CA TYR A 338 -0.51 -16.38 -6.07
C TYR A 338 -1.70 -16.56 -7.03
N MET A 339 -1.51 -17.29 -8.13
CA MET A 339 -2.57 -17.52 -9.11
C MET A 339 -3.75 -18.33 -8.56
N ASN A 340 -3.49 -19.29 -7.67
CA ASN A 340 -4.54 -20.10 -7.05
C ASN A 340 -5.42 -19.27 -6.11
N ALA A 341 -4.82 -18.39 -5.31
CA ALA A 341 -5.56 -17.49 -4.43
C ALA A 341 -6.46 -16.53 -5.23
N LEU A 342 -5.90 -15.87 -6.25
CA LEU A 342 -6.64 -14.87 -7.03
C LEU A 342 -7.81 -15.45 -7.83
N LYS A 343 -7.71 -16.69 -8.32
CA LYS A 343 -8.81 -17.34 -9.07
C LYS A 343 -10.06 -17.58 -8.22
N LEU A 344 -9.94 -17.54 -6.89
CA LEU A 344 -11.10 -17.73 -6.00
C LEU A 344 -12.03 -16.52 -5.98
N GLY A 345 -11.58 -15.33 -6.40
CA GLY A 345 -12.38 -14.12 -6.38
C GLY A 345 -13.03 -13.89 -5.01
N ASN A 346 -14.35 -13.73 -4.99
CA ASN A 346 -15.17 -13.60 -3.78
C ASN A 346 -16.00 -14.86 -3.45
N LEU A 347 -15.48 -16.05 -3.78
CA LEU A 347 -16.15 -17.33 -3.50
C LEU A 347 -15.78 -17.93 -2.14
N ASN A 348 -14.74 -17.40 -1.50
CA ASN A 348 -14.11 -17.96 -0.31
C ASN A 348 -13.83 -16.88 0.73
N THR A 349 -13.67 -17.32 1.98
CA THR A 349 -13.24 -16.43 3.06
C THR A 349 -11.79 -15.98 2.86
N ILE A 350 -11.40 -14.84 3.41
CA ILE A 350 -10.03 -14.32 3.29
C ILE A 350 -8.99 -15.35 3.77
N PRO A 351 -9.16 -16.06 4.91
CA PRO A 351 -8.20 -17.08 5.34
C PRO A 351 -8.06 -18.25 4.37
N GLU A 352 -9.15 -18.69 3.74
CA GLU A 352 -9.11 -19.75 2.71
C GLU A 352 -8.35 -19.31 1.45
N ILE A 353 -8.56 -18.05 1.04
CA ILE A 353 -7.83 -17.45 -0.08
C ILE A 353 -6.34 -17.38 0.22
N TYR A 354 -5.96 -16.93 1.42
CA TYR A 354 -4.57 -16.89 1.86
C TYR A 354 -3.95 -18.30 1.94
N ALA A 355 -4.72 -19.29 2.43
CA ALA A 355 -4.28 -20.68 2.47
C ALA A 355 -4.03 -21.25 1.05
N ALA A 356 -4.84 -20.87 0.06
CA ALA A 356 -4.62 -21.25 -1.34
C ALA A 356 -3.32 -20.67 -1.93
N ALA A 357 -2.86 -19.53 -1.41
CA ALA A 357 -1.55 -18.94 -1.68
C ALA A 357 -0.39 -19.59 -0.88
N GLY A 358 -0.68 -20.53 0.02
CA GLY A 358 0.31 -21.12 0.92
C GLY A 358 0.81 -20.15 2.00
N ILE A 359 -0.01 -19.16 2.36
CA ILE A 359 0.27 -18.16 3.40
C ILE A 359 -0.84 -18.16 4.46
N ARG A 360 -0.66 -17.38 5.53
CA ARG A 360 -1.61 -17.25 6.62
C ARG A 360 -2.14 -15.83 6.72
N PHE A 361 -3.45 -15.69 6.95
CA PHE A 361 -4.06 -14.43 7.38
C PHE A 361 -3.88 -14.29 8.90
N ASP A 362 -2.68 -13.88 9.31
CA ASP A 362 -2.19 -13.90 10.69
C ASP A 362 -1.50 -12.57 11.00
N PHE A 363 -1.90 -11.92 12.10
CA PHE A 363 -1.35 -10.63 12.55
C PHE A 363 -0.67 -10.74 13.92
N SER A 364 -0.34 -11.97 14.31
CA SER A 364 0.43 -12.20 15.53
C SER A 364 1.82 -11.60 15.39
N ARG A 365 2.33 -11.11 16.52
CA ARG A 365 3.69 -10.58 16.64
C ARG A 365 4.75 -11.56 16.11
N ALA A 366 4.59 -12.86 16.40
CA ALA A 366 5.53 -13.89 15.97
C ALA A 366 5.60 -14.01 14.44
N TYR A 367 4.45 -13.97 13.75
CA TYR A 367 4.42 -14.07 12.31
C TYR A 367 4.91 -12.80 11.62
N ILE A 368 4.52 -11.62 12.11
CA ILE A 368 5.04 -10.34 11.58
C ILE A 368 6.56 -10.26 11.77
N LYS A 369 7.08 -10.69 12.93
CA LYS A 369 8.52 -10.79 13.16
C LYS A 369 9.21 -11.67 12.12
N GLU A 370 8.68 -12.86 11.85
CA GLU A 370 9.20 -13.79 10.83
C GLU A 370 9.27 -13.15 9.44
N LEU A 371 8.23 -12.42 9.05
CA LEU A 371 8.18 -11.71 7.77
C LEU A 371 9.18 -10.56 7.71
N MET A 372 9.31 -9.80 8.80
CA MET A 372 10.27 -8.69 8.88
C MET A 372 11.72 -9.18 8.92
N ASP A 373 12.01 -10.28 9.60
CA ASP A 373 13.34 -10.90 9.58
C ASP A 373 13.72 -11.34 8.15
N PHE A 374 12.76 -11.86 7.39
CA PHE A 374 12.96 -12.16 5.97
C PHE A 374 13.25 -10.90 5.14
N VAL A 375 12.45 -9.83 5.28
CA VAL A 375 12.70 -8.55 4.57
C VAL A 375 14.08 -7.99 4.91
N ARG A 376 14.49 -8.02 6.18
CA ARG A 376 15.83 -7.58 6.61
C ARG A 376 16.94 -8.42 6.00
N SER A 377 16.76 -9.74 5.91
CA SER A 377 17.73 -10.64 5.28
C SER A 377 17.90 -10.30 3.79
N GLU A 378 16.79 -10.02 3.10
CA GLU A 378 16.85 -9.64 1.69
C GLU A 378 17.49 -8.26 1.52
N LEU A 379 17.13 -7.27 2.35
CA LEU A 379 17.74 -5.94 2.33
C LEU A 379 19.26 -5.98 2.58
N ALA A 380 19.72 -6.84 3.50
CA ALA A 380 21.14 -7.04 3.79
C ALA A 380 21.91 -7.75 2.65
N SER A 381 21.20 -8.43 1.74
CA SER A 381 21.81 -9.12 0.60
C SER A 381 22.00 -8.24 -0.64
N ILE A 382 21.38 -7.06 -0.66
CA ILE A 382 21.47 -6.07 -1.75
C ILE A 382 22.73 -5.23 -1.57
#